data_AF-A0A158PKW8-F1
#
_entry.id   AF-A0A158PKW8-F1
#
_cell.length_a   1.000
_cell.length_b   1.000
_cell.length_c   1.000
_cell.angle_alpha   90.00
_cell.angle_beta   90.00
_cell.angle_gamma   90.00
#
_symmetry.space_group_name_H-M   'P 1'
#
loop_
_entity.id
_entity.type
_entity.pdbx_description
1 polymer ?
#
loop_
_entity_poly.entity_id
_entity_poly.type
_entity_poly.pdbx_seq_one_letter_code
_entity_poly.pdbx_strand_id
1 'polypeptide(L)'
;MSKSLQLRFCCEVLTLLAVLIRTSKDIVDMQQIGMKRWWMALSAFPEKVLHKVSQLTLLLIVPIRTACFIHPVMLLLDNVMTIAVVLMATMHFLFYCRGMKFVGPFVLMVYKIIIGDMLRFLLIYSVFVLGFAQAFYVIFHSCQMAEKDYRRVHGLRDNDDYKGRFENIMGSPREALMRMIIMSVGEFGVVYRNLNDCKSRVALQGKLLVTLMLLNLLIAMMTRTYEKIAETEKEWKRQWAQVILMLEQSLTNGERLMVMYSYSRPLRIDKARRAFVVRVKSDKKFETSKTVEFSQKKHSIHLSPSSHLHMVGLPR
;
A
#
# COMPACT_ATOMS: atom_id res chain seq x y z
N MET A 1 34.83 3.45 26.04
CA MET A 1 33.59 3.17 25.27
C MET A 1 33.81 3.71 23.86
N SER A 2 33.69 2.90 22.81
CA SER A 2 33.91 3.37 21.43
C SER A 2 32.93 4.52 21.09
N LYS A 3 33.39 5.56 20.39
CA LYS A 3 32.57 6.73 20.00
C LYS A 3 31.28 6.31 19.27
N SER A 4 31.32 5.20 18.53
CA SER A 4 30.15 4.63 17.86
C SER A 4 29.08 4.10 18.83
N LEU A 5 29.47 3.54 19.97
CA LEU A 5 28.53 3.01 20.97
C LEU A 5 27.81 4.14 21.71
N GLN A 6 28.52 5.23 22.01
CA GLN A 6 27.96 6.43 22.61
C GLN A 6 26.91 7.09 21.70
N LEU A 7 27.23 7.22 20.41
CA LEU A 7 26.28 7.76 19.43
C LEU A 7 25.02 6.90 19.33
N ARG A 8 25.17 5.56 19.24
CA ARG A 8 24.04 4.64 19.18
C ARG A 8 23.13 4.76 20.41
N PHE A 9 23.72 4.78 21.60
CA PHE A 9 22.96 4.91 22.84
C PHE A 9 22.19 6.24 22.91
N CYS A 10 22.83 7.35 22.49
CA CYS A 10 22.17 8.65 22.43
C CYS A 10 20.96 8.63 21.48
N CYS A 11 21.10 8.03 20.29
CA CYS A 11 19.99 7.90 19.34
C CYS A 11 18.86 7.01 19.90
N GLU A 12 19.19 5.89 20.55
CA GLU A 12 18.20 4.98 21.16
C GLU A 12 17.37 5.73 22.21
N VAL A 13 18.01 6.44 23.14
CA VAL A 13 17.33 7.26 24.16
C VAL A 13 16.47 8.36 23.54
N LEU A 14 16.99 9.07 22.53
CA LEU A 14 16.23 10.13 21.85
C LEU A 14 14.98 9.59 21.15
N THR A 15 15.08 8.44 20.48
CA THR A 15 13.94 7.80 19.80
C THR A 15 12.88 7.33 20.78
N LEU A 16 13.28 6.77 21.92
CA LEU A 16 12.36 6.34 22.99
C LEU A 16 11.63 7.53 23.60
N LEU A 17 12.34 8.61 23.92
CA LEU A 17 11.74 9.85 24.43
C LEU A 17 10.73 10.43 23.43
N ALA A 18 11.09 10.50 22.15
CA ALA A 18 10.20 11.01 21.12
C ALA A 18 8.92 10.17 21.00
N VAL A 19 9.02 8.85 21.08
CA VAL A 19 7.84 7.95 21.04
C VAL A 19 7.00 8.08 22.29
N LEU A 20 7.60 8.11 23.50
CA LEU A 20 6.86 8.30 24.75
C LEU A 20 6.06 9.61 24.76
N ILE A 21 6.69 10.73 24.37
CA ILE A 21 6.01 12.03 24.29
C ILE A 21 4.85 11.96 23.29
N ARG A 22 5.06 11.33 22.13
CA ARG A 22 4.02 11.26 21.10
C ARG A 22 2.85 10.36 21.50
N THR A 23 3.13 9.19 22.06
CA THR A 23 2.11 8.27 22.59
C THR A 23 1.33 8.92 23.73
N SER A 24 1.98 9.69 24.62
CA SER A 24 1.26 10.39 25.70
C SER A 24 0.24 11.40 25.16
N LYS A 25 0.60 12.17 24.13
CA LYS A 25 -0.33 13.10 23.46
C LYS A 25 -1.48 12.36 22.79
N ASP A 26 -1.20 11.22 22.17
CA ASP A 26 -2.24 10.40 21.53
C ASP A 26 -3.26 9.84 22.53
N ILE A 27 -2.80 9.47 23.73
CA ILE A 27 -3.68 8.99 24.81
C ILE A 27 -4.58 10.12 25.29
N VAL A 28 -4.05 11.33 25.44
CA VAL A 28 -4.83 12.52 25.83
C VAL A 28 -5.89 12.83 24.74
N ASP A 29 -5.50 12.83 23.46
CA ASP A 29 -6.43 13.04 22.35
C ASP A 29 -7.52 11.95 22.32
N MET A 30 -7.17 10.70 22.59
CA MET A 30 -8.10 9.59 22.66
C MET A 30 -9.12 9.75 23.79
N GLN A 31 -8.69 10.26 24.95
CA GLN A 31 -9.57 10.56 26.09
C GLN A 31 -10.53 11.70 25.78
N GLN A 32 -10.07 12.76 25.10
CA GLN A 32 -10.89 13.94 24.79
C GLN A 32 -11.94 13.68 23.69
N ILE A 33 -11.58 12.92 22.65
CA ILE A 33 -12.46 12.68 21.48
C ILE A 33 -13.42 11.51 21.72
N GLY A 34 -13.04 10.58 22.60
CA GLY A 34 -13.72 9.32 22.84
C GLY A 34 -13.27 8.20 21.89
N MET A 35 -13.06 7.00 22.43
CA MET A 35 -12.38 5.87 21.76
C MET A 35 -12.99 5.47 20.41
N LYS A 36 -14.32 5.38 20.29
CA LYS A 36 -14.99 5.01 19.03
C LYS A 36 -14.77 6.05 17.93
N ARG A 37 -14.88 7.34 18.27
CA ARG A 37 -14.75 8.45 17.32
C ARG A 37 -13.30 8.64 16.91
N TRP A 38 -12.38 8.47 17.85
CA TRP A 38 -10.93 8.43 17.58
C TRP A 38 -10.56 7.29 16.62
N TRP A 39 -11.07 6.08 16.85
CA TRP A 39 -10.80 4.93 15.96
C TRP A 39 -11.37 5.14 14.55
N MET A 40 -12.59 5.67 14.41
CA MET A 40 -13.15 6.00 13.10
C MET A 40 -12.31 7.06 12.37
N ALA A 41 -11.86 8.10 13.07
CA ALA A 41 -10.99 9.14 12.49
C ALA A 41 -9.60 8.60 12.11
N LEU A 42 -9.06 7.66 12.87
CA LEU A 42 -7.78 7.02 12.60
C LEU A 42 -7.88 6.05 11.42
N SER A 43 -8.91 5.19 11.40
CA SER A 43 -9.13 4.19 10.36
C SER A 43 -9.48 4.79 9.00
N ALA A 44 -9.88 6.07 8.95
CA ALA A 44 -10.06 6.79 7.70
C ALA A 44 -8.74 6.97 6.92
N PHE A 45 -7.58 6.87 7.58
CA PHE A 45 -6.26 7.07 6.99
C PHE A 45 -5.29 5.93 7.36
N PRO A 46 -4.99 4.99 6.44
CA PRO A 46 -4.15 3.83 6.74
C PRO A 46 -2.74 4.22 7.20
N GLU A 47 -2.18 5.32 6.68
CA GLU A 47 -0.86 5.82 7.07
C GLU A 47 -0.74 6.15 8.56
N LYS A 48 -1.81 6.70 9.16
CA LYS A 48 -1.83 7.07 10.57
C LYS A 48 -1.91 5.82 11.43
N VAL A 49 -2.71 4.83 11.02
CA VAL A 49 -2.79 3.52 11.67
C VAL A 49 -1.41 2.84 11.68
N LEU A 50 -0.77 2.74 10.51
CA LEU A 50 0.57 2.15 10.36
C LEU A 50 1.60 2.82 11.28
N HIS A 51 1.56 4.16 11.36
CA HIS A 51 2.44 4.89 12.25
C HIS A 51 2.15 4.62 13.73
N LYS A 52 0.88 4.59 14.16
CA LYS A 52 0.52 4.24 15.55
C LYS A 52 0.95 2.82 15.91
N VAL A 53 0.79 1.86 14.99
CA VAL A 53 1.26 0.48 15.17
C VAL A 53 2.79 0.44 15.30
N SER A 54 3.53 1.22 14.49
CA SER A 54 4.98 1.31 14.59
C SER A 54 5.44 1.87 15.95
N GLN A 55 4.75 2.88 16.47
CA GLN A 55 5.04 3.48 17.78
C GLN A 55 4.77 2.50 18.93
N LEU A 56 3.65 1.77 18.88
CA LEU A 56 3.33 0.72 19.86
C LEU A 56 4.36 -0.42 19.82
N THR A 57 4.75 -0.84 18.63
CA THR A 57 5.78 -1.89 18.45
C THR A 57 7.13 -1.44 19.00
N LEU A 58 7.51 -0.17 18.81
CA LEU A 58 8.74 0.39 19.36
C LEU A 58 8.72 0.45 20.89
N LEU A 59 7.57 0.77 21.51
CA LEU A 59 7.43 0.67 22.98
C LEU A 59 7.53 -0.77 23.47
N LEU A 60 7.03 -1.74 22.70
CA LEU A 60 7.11 -3.17 23.03
C LEU A 60 8.53 -3.74 22.91
N ILE A 61 9.40 -3.13 22.09
CA ILE A 61 10.82 -3.53 21.99
C ILE A 61 11.54 -3.36 23.34
N VAL A 62 11.24 -2.33 24.13
CA VAL A 62 11.91 -2.06 25.41
C VAL A 62 11.76 -3.22 26.42
N PRO A 63 10.54 -3.68 26.78
CA PRO A 63 10.39 -4.82 27.67
C PRO A 63 10.97 -6.09 27.05
N ILE A 64 10.88 -6.24 25.73
CA ILE A 64 11.42 -7.41 25.04
C ILE A 64 12.95 -7.50 25.15
N ARG A 65 13.62 -6.35 25.07
CA ARG A 65 15.07 -6.22 25.25
C ARG A 65 15.49 -6.48 26.69
N THR A 66 14.69 -6.08 27.68
CA THR A 66 14.95 -6.42 29.09
C THR A 66 14.74 -7.91 29.40
N ALA A 67 13.83 -8.57 28.68
CA ALA A 67 13.59 -10.00 28.78
C ALA A 67 14.60 -10.87 28.00
N CYS A 68 15.64 -10.26 27.41
CA CYS A 68 16.68 -10.95 26.63
C CYS A 68 17.46 -11.98 27.46
N PHE A 69 17.48 -11.85 28.80
CA PHE A 69 18.12 -12.80 29.70
C PHE A 69 17.39 -14.16 29.76
N ILE A 70 16.13 -14.23 29.31
CA ILE A 70 15.27 -15.41 29.48
C ILE A 70 15.43 -16.42 28.34
N HIS A 71 15.59 -15.98 27.08
CA HIS A 71 15.65 -16.90 25.93
C HIS A 71 16.39 -16.31 24.71
N PRO A 72 17.22 -17.10 23.99
CA PRO A 72 17.99 -16.64 22.83
C PRO A 72 17.14 -16.18 21.63
N VAL A 73 15.89 -16.67 21.52
CA VAL A 73 14.93 -16.26 20.46
C VAL A 73 14.50 -14.80 20.61
N MET A 74 14.62 -14.23 21.81
CA MET A 74 14.22 -12.85 22.08
C MET A 74 15.05 -11.81 21.30
N LEU A 75 16.33 -12.13 21.06
CA LEU A 75 17.22 -11.29 20.25
C LEU A 75 16.80 -11.28 18.77
N LEU A 76 16.37 -12.44 18.25
CA LEU A 76 15.85 -12.53 16.88
C LEU A 76 14.56 -11.69 16.74
N LEU A 77 13.68 -11.79 17.74
CA LEU A 77 12.44 -11.03 17.78
C LEU A 77 12.68 -9.51 17.82
N ASP A 78 13.62 -9.04 18.63
CA ASP A 78 14.03 -7.63 18.69
C ASP A 78 14.47 -7.09 17.32
N ASN A 79 15.36 -7.84 16.64
CA ASN A 79 15.85 -7.47 15.32
C ASN A 79 14.72 -7.43 14.27
N VAL A 80 13.85 -8.45 14.25
CA VAL A 80 12.74 -8.52 13.29
C VAL A 80 11.74 -7.39 13.52
N MET A 81 11.39 -7.11 14.77
CA MET A 81 10.49 -5.99 15.10
C MET A 81 11.12 -4.64 14.77
N THR A 82 12.42 -4.47 15.02
CA THR A 82 13.13 -3.23 14.66
C THR A 82 13.07 -2.98 13.15
N ILE A 83 13.33 -4.01 12.34
CA ILE A 83 13.20 -3.92 10.87
C ILE A 83 11.76 -3.57 10.48
N ALA A 84 10.77 -4.23 11.09
CA ALA A 84 9.35 -3.95 10.81
C ALA A 84 8.97 -2.50 11.17
N VAL A 85 9.46 -1.97 12.30
CA VAL A 85 9.22 -0.59 12.71
C VAL A 85 9.81 0.40 11.69
N VAL A 86 11.03 0.18 11.23
CA VAL A 86 11.66 1.03 10.21
C VAL A 86 10.83 1.02 8.92
N LEU A 87 10.44 -0.15 8.43
CA LEU A 87 9.60 -0.27 7.23
C LEU A 87 8.26 0.45 7.40
N MET A 88 7.55 0.20 8.49
CA MET A 88 6.25 0.84 8.79
C MET A 88 6.38 2.35 8.95
N ALA A 89 7.45 2.83 9.60
CA ALA A 89 7.71 4.25 9.77
C ALA A 89 8.05 4.94 8.44
N THR A 90 8.77 4.28 7.53
CA THR A 90 9.03 4.84 6.20
C THR A 90 7.76 5.01 5.38
N MET A 91 6.77 4.12 5.53
CA MET A 91 5.46 4.27 4.87
C MET A 91 4.72 5.53 5.33
N HIS A 92 5.01 6.04 6.54
CA HIS A 92 4.45 7.31 7.01
C HIS A 92 4.97 8.53 6.22
N PHE A 93 6.10 8.44 5.49
CA PHE A 93 6.52 9.54 4.61
C PHE A 93 5.50 9.85 3.52
N LEU A 94 4.76 8.84 3.06
CA LEU A 94 3.69 9.01 2.08
C LEU A 94 2.57 9.94 2.59
N PHE A 95 2.34 10.00 3.91
CA PHE A 95 1.41 10.95 4.50
C PHE A 95 1.83 12.40 4.24
N TYR A 96 3.11 12.71 4.43
CA TYR A 96 3.64 14.05 4.20
C TYR A 96 3.66 14.39 2.70
N CYS A 97 3.89 13.40 1.84
CA CYS A 97 3.80 13.56 0.39
C CYS A 97 2.40 13.96 -0.09
N ARG A 98 1.34 13.72 0.71
CA ARG A 98 -0.03 14.14 0.40
C ARG A 98 -0.21 15.65 0.31
N GLY A 99 0.59 16.43 1.05
CA GLY A 99 0.53 17.90 1.03
C GLY A 99 1.09 18.51 -0.25
N MET A 100 1.81 17.74 -1.06
CA MET A 100 2.38 18.22 -2.32
C MET A 100 1.33 18.19 -3.43
N LYS A 101 1.13 19.32 -4.11
CA LYS A 101 0.14 19.50 -5.19
C LYS A 101 0.26 18.47 -6.32
N PHE A 102 1.47 18.00 -6.61
CA PHE A 102 1.74 17.01 -7.66
C PHE A 102 1.64 15.55 -7.18
N VAL A 103 2.18 15.23 -6.00
CA VAL A 103 2.31 13.85 -5.50
C VAL A 103 1.08 13.38 -4.71
N GLY A 104 0.36 14.30 -4.07
CA GLY A 104 -0.75 13.95 -3.18
C GLY A 104 -1.92 13.20 -3.85
N PRO A 105 -2.39 13.60 -5.04
CA PRO A 105 -3.42 12.85 -5.77
C PRO A 105 -2.97 11.44 -6.13
N PHE A 106 -1.70 11.24 -6.48
CA PHE A 106 -1.13 9.93 -6.80
C PHE A 106 -1.13 9.00 -5.60
N VAL A 107 -0.65 9.48 -4.44
CA VAL A 107 -0.64 8.70 -3.18
C VAL A 107 -2.06 8.25 -2.78
N LEU A 108 -3.06 9.12 -2.95
CA LEU A 108 -4.45 8.77 -2.65
C LEU A 108 -5.05 7.74 -3.61
N MET A 109 -4.64 7.74 -4.88
CA MET A 109 -5.04 6.70 -5.83
C MET A 109 -4.46 5.34 -5.44
N VAL A 110 -3.18 5.29 -5.09
CA VAL A 110 -2.51 4.07 -4.61
C VAL A 110 -3.23 3.50 -3.39
N TYR A 111 -3.59 4.33 -2.41
CA TYR A 111 -4.33 3.85 -1.23
C TYR A 111 -5.69 3.25 -1.56
N LYS A 112 -6.42 3.85 -2.51
CA LYS A 112 -7.73 3.31 -2.93
C LYS A 112 -7.60 1.99 -3.69
N ILE A 113 -6.55 1.83 -4.49
CA ILE A 113 -6.25 0.56 -5.17
C ILE A 113 -5.94 -0.53 -4.12
N ILE A 114 -5.08 -0.22 -3.14
CA ILE A 114 -4.67 -1.16 -2.08
C ILE A 114 -5.87 -1.58 -1.20
N ILE A 115 -6.61 -0.63 -0.64
CA ILE A 115 -7.69 -0.96 0.30
C ILE A 115 -8.90 -1.59 -0.42
N GLY A 116 -9.23 -1.11 -1.62
CA GLY A 116 -10.47 -1.50 -2.30
C GLY A 116 -10.36 -2.77 -3.14
N ASP A 117 -9.26 -2.94 -3.88
CA ASP A 117 -9.10 -4.00 -4.89
C ASP A 117 -8.17 -5.12 -4.42
N MET A 118 -7.06 -4.75 -3.75
CA MET A 118 -6.04 -5.73 -3.36
C MET A 118 -6.50 -6.67 -2.24
N LEU A 119 -7.35 -6.26 -1.29
CA LEU A 119 -7.82 -7.17 -0.23
C LEU A 119 -8.68 -8.32 -0.76
N ARG A 120 -9.57 -8.05 -1.73
CA ARG A 120 -10.40 -9.09 -2.36
C ARG A 120 -9.54 -10.04 -3.18
N PHE A 121 -8.56 -9.49 -3.90
CA PHE A 121 -7.58 -10.27 -4.64
C PHE A 121 -6.73 -11.13 -3.71
N LEU A 122 -6.20 -10.56 -2.61
CA LEU A 122 -5.37 -11.26 -1.64
C LEU A 122 -6.11 -12.43 -1.00
N LEU A 123 -7.40 -12.28 -0.72
CA LEU A 123 -8.22 -13.36 -0.17
C LEU A 123 -8.29 -14.55 -1.13
N ILE A 124 -8.66 -14.31 -2.38
CA ILE A 124 -8.73 -15.38 -3.41
C ILE A 124 -7.35 -15.99 -3.64
N TYR A 125 -6.32 -15.15 -3.77
CA TYR A 125 -4.93 -15.56 -3.92
C TYR A 125 -4.45 -16.43 -2.74
N SER A 126 -4.82 -16.11 -1.50
CA SER A 126 -4.43 -16.87 -0.32
C SER A 126 -4.95 -18.32 -0.35
N VAL A 127 -6.18 -18.54 -0.86
CA VAL A 127 -6.75 -19.89 -1.02
C VAL A 127 -5.93 -20.70 -2.01
N PHE A 128 -5.56 -20.11 -3.16
CA PHE A 128 -4.72 -20.77 -4.15
C PHE A 128 -3.31 -21.06 -3.61
N VAL A 129 -2.67 -20.09 -2.96
CA VAL A 129 -1.32 -20.27 -2.40
C VAL A 129 -1.30 -21.36 -1.35
N LEU A 130 -2.30 -21.43 -0.47
CA LEU A 130 -2.40 -22.49 0.53
C LEU A 130 -2.58 -23.87 -0.11
N GLY A 131 -3.46 -23.98 -1.12
CA GLY A 131 -3.67 -25.24 -1.85
C GLY A 131 -2.41 -25.71 -2.58
N PHE A 132 -1.72 -24.81 -3.29
CA PHE A 132 -0.47 -25.14 -3.95
C PHE A 132 0.66 -25.43 -2.95
N ALA A 133 0.75 -24.72 -1.82
CA ALA A 133 1.74 -24.99 -0.78
C ALA A 133 1.64 -26.42 -0.24
N GLN A 134 0.41 -26.92 -0.03
CA GLN A 134 0.18 -28.31 0.36
C GLN A 134 0.62 -29.30 -0.72
N ALA A 135 0.26 -29.05 -1.98
CA ALA A 135 0.66 -29.89 -3.10
C ALA A 135 2.19 -29.96 -3.23
N PHE A 136 2.89 -28.82 -3.18
CA PHE A 136 4.35 -28.78 -3.25
C PHE A 136 5.01 -29.42 -2.04
N TYR A 137 4.46 -29.28 -0.84
CA TYR A 137 4.96 -29.98 0.35
C TYR A 137 4.98 -31.51 0.13
N VAL A 138 3.91 -32.08 -0.43
CA VAL A 138 3.83 -33.52 -0.74
C VAL A 138 4.81 -33.92 -1.85
N ILE A 139 4.94 -33.10 -2.90
CA ILE A 139 5.87 -33.37 -4.01
C ILE A 139 7.32 -33.39 -3.53
N PHE A 140 7.75 -32.39 -2.76
CA PHE A 140 9.12 -32.29 -2.25
C PHE A 140 9.44 -33.42 -1.26
N HIS A 141 8.48 -33.85 -0.45
CA HIS A 141 8.65 -35.01 0.42
C HIS A 141 8.77 -36.32 -0.38
N SER A 142 8.02 -36.44 -1.49
CA SER A 142 8.12 -37.58 -2.42
C SER A 142 9.50 -37.63 -3.11
N CYS A 143 10.03 -36.48 -3.50
CA CYS A 143 11.40 -36.35 -4.02
C CYS A 143 12.46 -36.73 -2.99
N GLN A 144 12.27 -36.32 -1.73
CA GLN A 144 13.17 -36.69 -0.64
C GLN A 144 13.19 -38.20 -0.40
N MET A 145 12.05 -38.89 -0.53
CA MET A 145 12.01 -40.36 -0.42
C MET A 145 12.71 -41.05 -1.58
N ALA A 146 12.47 -40.60 -2.82
CA ALA A 146 13.16 -41.13 -3.99
C ALA A 146 14.69 -40.94 -3.90
N GLU A 147 15.14 -39.83 -3.32
CA GLU A 147 16.57 -39.57 -3.10
C GLU A 147 17.18 -40.49 -2.03
N LYS A 148 16.42 -40.83 -0.97
CA LYS A 148 16.87 -41.84 0.02
C LYS A 148 17.01 -43.22 -0.63
N ASP A 149 16.07 -43.59 -1.50
CA ASP A 149 16.12 -44.89 -2.20
C ASP A 149 17.29 -44.96 -3.19
N TYR A 150 17.53 -43.88 -3.94
CA TYR A 150 18.69 -43.79 -4.83
C TYR A 150 20.01 -43.98 -4.07
N ARG A 151 20.16 -43.32 -2.92
CA ARG A 151 21.37 -43.43 -2.09
C ARG A 151 21.58 -44.84 -1.53
N ARG A 152 20.50 -45.52 -1.11
CA ARG A 152 20.58 -46.93 -0.68
C ARG A 152 21.11 -47.84 -1.79
N VAL A 153 20.62 -47.67 -3.02
CA VAL A 153 21.03 -48.50 -4.17
C VAL A 153 22.48 -48.24 -4.56
N HIS A 154 22.96 -47.00 -4.44
CA HIS A 154 24.33 -46.60 -4.84
C HIS A 154 25.34 -46.60 -3.69
N GLY A 155 24.96 -47.03 -2.48
CA GLY A 155 25.85 -47.12 -1.32
C GLY A 155 26.36 -45.75 -0.81
N LEU A 156 25.66 -44.66 -1.10
CA LEU A 156 26.05 -43.29 -0.75
C LEU A 156 25.65 -42.96 0.70
N ARG A 157 26.53 -42.27 1.43
CA ARG A 157 26.27 -41.77 2.79
C ARG A 157 25.57 -40.42 2.75
N ASP A 158 24.96 -40.01 3.87
CA ASP A 158 24.23 -38.74 3.95
C ASP A 158 25.12 -37.51 3.67
N ASN A 159 26.42 -37.58 3.96
CA ASN A 159 27.36 -36.47 3.80
C ASN A 159 28.06 -36.44 2.44
N ASP A 160 27.79 -37.42 1.57
CA ASP A 160 28.43 -37.47 0.25
C ASP A 160 27.79 -36.42 -0.65
N ASP A 161 28.61 -35.48 -1.11
CA ASP A 161 28.20 -34.45 -2.07
C ASP A 161 28.45 -34.96 -3.50
N TYR A 162 27.40 -35.07 -4.29
CA TYR A 162 27.46 -35.51 -5.68
C TYR A 162 26.55 -34.66 -6.56
N LYS A 163 26.92 -34.57 -7.84
CA LYS A 163 26.18 -33.76 -8.81
C LYS A 163 24.74 -34.28 -8.97
N GLY A 164 23.75 -33.42 -8.72
CA GLY A 164 22.33 -33.78 -8.77
C GLY A 164 21.77 -34.35 -7.47
N ARG A 165 22.41 -34.03 -6.32
CA ARG A 165 21.86 -34.28 -4.99
C ARG A 165 20.61 -33.43 -4.76
N PHE A 166 19.52 -34.07 -4.34
CA PHE A 166 18.26 -33.38 -4.05
C PHE A 166 18.25 -32.89 -2.59
N GLU A 167 18.12 -31.58 -2.40
CA GLU A 167 17.92 -30.96 -1.07
C GLU A 167 16.47 -30.53 -0.88
N ASN A 168 15.86 -30.95 0.22
CA ASN A 168 14.48 -30.59 0.49
C ASN A 168 14.38 -29.15 1.04
N ILE A 169 14.02 -28.21 0.17
CA ILE A 169 13.83 -26.79 0.50
C ILE A 169 12.46 -26.51 1.14
N MET A 170 11.50 -27.43 0.99
CA MET A 170 10.13 -27.30 1.50
C MET A 170 9.84 -28.36 2.58
N GLY A 171 10.74 -28.47 3.56
CA GLY A 171 10.68 -29.49 4.61
C GLY A 171 9.56 -29.28 5.63
N SER A 172 9.15 -28.04 5.87
CA SER A 172 8.02 -27.72 6.75
C SER A 172 6.89 -26.98 6.02
N PRO A 173 5.62 -27.09 6.47
CA PRO A 173 4.50 -26.44 5.80
C PRO A 173 4.61 -24.90 5.77
N ARG A 174 5.27 -24.30 6.78
CA ARG A 174 5.55 -22.85 6.81
C ARG A 174 6.60 -22.44 5.77
N GLU A 175 7.63 -23.25 5.57
CA GLU A 175 8.66 -22.99 4.56
C GLU A 175 8.09 -23.17 3.15
N ALA A 176 7.26 -24.19 2.95
CA ALA A 176 6.51 -24.37 1.72
C ALA A 176 5.66 -23.13 1.42
N LEU A 177 4.89 -22.63 2.40
CA LEU A 177 4.08 -21.41 2.23
C LEU A 177 4.92 -20.19 1.81
N MET A 178 6.02 -19.93 2.51
CA MET A 178 6.89 -18.78 2.19
C MET A 178 7.51 -18.91 0.80
N ARG A 179 7.99 -20.11 0.44
CA ARG A 179 8.55 -20.38 -0.88
C ARG A 179 7.51 -20.28 -1.99
N MET A 180 6.25 -20.64 -1.72
CA MET A 180 5.15 -20.43 -2.67
C MET A 180 4.91 -18.96 -2.96
N ILE A 181 4.93 -18.10 -1.94
CA ILE A 181 4.80 -16.66 -2.11
C ILE A 181 5.98 -16.11 -2.94
N ILE A 182 7.22 -16.50 -2.61
CA ILE A 182 8.42 -16.08 -3.35
C ILE A 182 8.34 -16.52 -4.82
N MET A 183 7.95 -17.78 -5.06
CA MET A 183 7.79 -18.32 -6.40
C MET A 183 6.71 -17.59 -7.20
N SER A 184 5.62 -17.19 -6.53
CA SER A 184 4.52 -16.45 -7.14
C SER A 184 4.90 -15.04 -7.61
N VAL A 185 5.89 -14.41 -6.95
CA VAL A 185 6.42 -13.09 -7.32
C VAL A 185 7.33 -13.16 -8.55
N GLY A 186 7.82 -14.36 -8.91
CA GLY A 186 8.63 -14.61 -10.11
C GLY A 186 9.96 -15.31 -9.83
N GLU A 187 10.31 -15.56 -8.57
CA GLU A 187 11.55 -16.28 -8.21
C GLU A 187 11.35 -17.81 -8.21
N PHE A 188 11.10 -18.39 -9.37
CA PHE A 188 10.85 -19.84 -9.52
C PHE A 188 12.12 -20.65 -9.85
N GLY A 189 13.24 -20.00 -10.18
CA GLY A 189 14.46 -20.66 -10.67
C GLY A 189 15.04 -21.70 -9.70
N VAL A 190 15.04 -21.40 -8.40
CA VAL A 190 15.53 -22.33 -7.36
C VAL A 190 14.63 -23.57 -7.27
N VAL A 191 13.30 -23.38 -7.26
CA VAL A 191 12.32 -24.47 -7.19
C VAL A 191 12.42 -25.36 -8.43
N TYR A 192 12.53 -24.76 -9.62
CA TYR A 192 12.64 -25.49 -10.87
C TYR A 192 13.94 -26.33 -10.95
N ARG A 193 15.08 -25.78 -10.49
CA ARG A 193 16.35 -26.51 -10.42
C ARG A 193 16.23 -27.75 -9.53
N ASN A 194 15.68 -27.60 -8.33
CA ASN A 194 15.49 -28.72 -7.40
C ASN A 194 14.50 -29.76 -7.90
N LEU A 195 13.44 -29.34 -8.61
CA LEU A 195 12.53 -30.27 -9.28
C LEU A 195 13.20 -31.00 -10.45
N ASN A 196 14.26 -30.44 -11.04
CA ASN A 196 15.01 -31.10 -12.09
C ASN A 196 15.97 -32.17 -11.56
N ASP A 197 16.53 -31.93 -10.37
CA ASP A 197 17.39 -32.89 -9.66
C ASP A 197 16.57 -33.98 -8.94
N CYS A 198 15.24 -33.81 -8.83
CA CYS A 198 14.35 -34.83 -8.29
C CYS A 198 14.22 -36.05 -9.22
N LYS A 199 14.53 -37.24 -8.69
CA LYS A 199 14.51 -38.53 -9.41
C LYS A 199 13.12 -39.19 -9.47
N SER A 200 12.13 -38.67 -8.75
CA SER A 200 10.77 -39.20 -8.73
C SER A 200 9.98 -38.82 -9.98
N ARG A 201 9.08 -39.70 -10.45
CA ARG A 201 8.14 -39.40 -11.55
C ARG A 201 7.21 -38.21 -11.24
N VAL A 202 7.01 -37.90 -9.95
CA VAL A 202 6.19 -36.78 -9.48
C VAL A 202 6.81 -35.42 -9.84
N ALA A 203 8.12 -35.36 -10.14
CA ALA A 203 8.80 -34.14 -10.58
C ALA A 203 8.16 -33.50 -11.83
N LEU A 204 7.65 -34.32 -12.76
CA LEU A 204 6.97 -33.84 -13.96
C LEU A 204 5.67 -33.09 -13.60
N GLN A 205 4.90 -33.63 -12.67
CA GLN A 205 3.68 -32.99 -12.17
C GLN A 205 4.00 -31.67 -11.45
N GLY A 206 5.08 -31.64 -10.66
CA GLY A 206 5.57 -30.41 -10.02
C GLY A 206 5.95 -29.33 -11.03
N LYS A 207 6.66 -29.68 -12.12
CA LYS A 207 7.03 -28.73 -13.19
C LYS A 207 5.80 -28.14 -13.88
N LEU A 208 4.79 -28.95 -14.18
CA LEU A 208 3.52 -28.48 -14.74
C LEU A 208 2.79 -27.55 -13.75
N LEU A 209 2.76 -27.91 -12.47
CA LEU A 209 2.12 -27.12 -11.42
C LEU A 209 2.76 -25.72 -11.28
N VAL A 210 4.09 -25.61 -11.40
CA VAL A 210 4.80 -24.32 -11.42
C VAL A 210 4.31 -23.46 -12.58
N THR A 211 4.22 -24.03 -13.79
CA THR A 211 3.78 -23.28 -14.98
C THR A 211 2.32 -22.81 -14.86
N LEU A 212 1.44 -23.64 -14.30
CA LEU A 212 0.05 -23.27 -14.03
C LEU A 212 -0.06 -22.14 -13.02
N MET A 213 0.74 -22.17 -11.95
CA MET A 213 0.72 -21.11 -10.93
C MET A 213 1.19 -19.76 -11.50
N LEU A 214 2.25 -19.75 -12.32
CA LEU A 214 2.74 -18.53 -12.97
C LEU A 214 1.69 -17.94 -13.93
N LEU A 215 0.95 -18.80 -14.63
CA LEU A 215 -0.13 -18.41 -15.53
C LEU A 215 -1.35 -17.88 -14.76
N ASN A 216 -1.66 -18.43 -13.58
CA ASN A 216 -2.77 -18.00 -12.72
C ASN A 216 -2.60 -16.58 -12.16
N LEU A 217 -1.37 -16.14 -11.89
CA LEU A 217 -1.10 -14.76 -11.42
C LEU A 217 -1.13 -13.72 -12.54
N LEU A 218 -0.66 -14.10 -13.73
CA LEU A 218 -0.60 -13.21 -14.89
C LEU A 218 -2.01 -12.83 -15.40
N ILE A 219 -2.98 -13.77 -15.31
CA ILE A 219 -4.33 -13.58 -15.86
C ILE A 219 -5.22 -12.75 -14.92
N ALA A 220 -5.16 -12.99 -13.60
CA ALA A 220 -6.06 -12.35 -12.65
C ALA A 220 -5.81 -10.83 -12.44
N MET A 221 -4.55 -10.39 -12.57
CA MET A 221 -4.19 -8.97 -12.38
C MET A 221 -4.39 -8.14 -13.65
N MET A 222 -4.00 -8.67 -14.81
CA MET A 222 -4.04 -7.92 -16.08
C MET A 222 -5.47 -7.69 -16.57
N THR A 223 -6.36 -8.68 -16.41
CA THR A 223 -7.72 -8.64 -17.00
C THR A 223 -8.61 -7.55 -16.37
N ARG A 224 -8.49 -7.28 -15.06
CA ARG A 224 -9.23 -6.20 -14.40
C ARG A 224 -8.64 -4.81 -14.64
N THR A 225 -7.33 -4.70 -14.88
CA THR A 225 -6.69 -3.40 -15.10
C THR A 225 -7.05 -2.79 -16.46
N TYR A 226 -7.21 -3.59 -17.51
CA TYR A 226 -7.47 -3.09 -18.86
C TYR A 226 -8.84 -2.40 -19.00
N GLU A 227 -9.90 -2.99 -18.43
CA GLU A 227 -11.25 -2.41 -18.47
C GLU A 227 -11.39 -1.19 -17.55
N LYS A 228 -10.70 -1.19 -16.40
CA LYS A 228 -10.78 -0.13 -15.40
C LYS A 228 -9.95 1.10 -15.76
N ILE A 229 -8.86 0.97 -16.54
CA ILE A 229 -8.03 2.10 -16.98
C ILE A 229 -8.83 3.07 -17.86
N ALA A 230 -9.74 2.59 -18.71
CA ALA A 230 -10.63 3.44 -19.49
C ALA A 230 -11.61 4.28 -18.63
N GLU A 231 -12.01 3.77 -17.45
CA GLU A 231 -12.86 4.50 -16.49
C GLU A 231 -12.06 5.38 -15.50
N THR A 232 -10.78 5.06 -15.24
CA THR A 232 -9.94 5.79 -14.29
C THR A 232 -9.72 7.26 -14.66
N GLU A 233 -9.84 7.64 -15.94
CA GLU A 233 -9.69 9.04 -16.36
C GLU A 233 -10.79 9.97 -15.79
N LYS A 234 -11.96 9.42 -15.44
CA LYS A 234 -13.04 10.18 -14.80
C LYS A 234 -12.97 10.09 -13.28
N GLU A 235 -12.55 8.94 -12.77
CA GLU A 235 -12.41 8.69 -11.34
C GLU A 235 -11.30 9.56 -10.72
N TRP A 236 -10.18 9.78 -11.41
CA TRP A 236 -9.16 10.71 -10.88
C TRP A 236 -9.66 12.14 -10.76
N LYS A 237 -10.46 12.64 -11.72
CA LYS A 237 -11.03 13.99 -11.69
C LYS A 237 -11.98 14.15 -10.51
N ARG A 238 -12.83 13.13 -10.29
CA ARG A 238 -13.74 13.05 -9.13
C ARG A 238 -12.96 13.05 -7.81
N GLN A 239 -11.90 12.27 -7.73
CA GLN A 239 -11.08 12.15 -6.52
C GLN A 239 -10.26 13.40 -6.25
N TRP A 240 -9.72 14.04 -7.28
CA TRP A 240 -9.04 15.33 -7.18
C TRP A 240 -9.98 16.42 -6.66
N ALA A 241 -11.21 16.48 -7.17
CA ALA A 241 -12.23 17.39 -6.65
C ALA A 241 -12.56 17.13 -5.17
N GLN A 242 -12.65 15.86 -4.76
CA GLN A 242 -12.91 15.50 -3.36
C GLN A 242 -11.77 15.95 -2.42
N VAL A 243 -10.51 15.84 -2.85
CA VAL A 243 -9.35 16.29 -2.08
C VAL A 243 -9.31 17.80 -1.95
N ILE A 244 -9.61 18.53 -3.04
CA ILE A 244 -9.72 20.00 -3.01
C ILE A 244 -10.80 20.43 -2.04
N LEU A 245 -11.98 19.79 -2.05
CA LEU A 245 -13.05 20.08 -1.10
C LEU A 245 -12.63 19.81 0.35
N MET A 246 -11.94 18.70 0.62
CA MET A 246 -11.41 18.41 1.95
C MET A 246 -10.34 19.42 2.40
N LEU A 247 -9.48 19.86 1.50
CA LEU A 247 -8.50 20.92 1.76
C LEU A 247 -9.20 22.26 2.04
N GLU A 248 -10.19 22.66 1.24
CA GLU A 248 -10.99 23.86 1.49
C GLU A 248 -11.70 23.82 2.84
N GLN A 249 -12.21 22.66 3.25
CA GLN A 249 -12.85 22.47 4.55
C GLN A 249 -11.87 22.52 5.72
N SER A 250 -10.57 22.31 5.47
CA SER A 250 -9.52 22.41 6.49
C SER A 250 -9.00 23.84 6.71
N LEU A 251 -9.34 24.78 5.81
CA LEU A 251 -8.97 26.20 5.94
C LEU A 251 -9.94 26.93 6.88
N THR A 252 -9.44 27.96 7.57
CA THR A 252 -10.30 28.82 8.38
C THR A 252 -11.21 29.69 7.48
N ASN A 253 -12.33 30.18 8.03
CA ASN A 253 -13.29 30.99 7.27
C ASN A 253 -12.66 32.22 6.60
N GLY A 254 -11.68 32.86 7.25
CA GLY A 254 -10.96 34.02 6.71
C GLY A 254 -10.02 33.65 5.55
N GLU A 255 -9.25 32.57 5.69
CA GLU A 255 -8.37 32.08 4.63
C GLU A 255 -9.17 31.62 3.41
N ARG A 256 -10.29 30.92 3.63
CA ARG A 256 -11.18 30.49 2.55
C ARG A 256 -11.74 31.67 1.76
N LEU A 257 -12.11 32.76 2.45
CA LEU A 257 -12.57 33.99 1.81
C LEU A 257 -11.46 34.66 0.99
N MET A 258 -10.23 34.70 1.52
CA MET A 258 -9.07 35.24 0.81
C MET A 258 -8.75 34.44 -0.46
N VAL A 259 -8.77 33.11 -0.39
CA VAL A 259 -8.59 32.24 -1.55
C VAL A 259 -9.72 32.45 -2.54
N MET A 260 -10.98 32.57 -2.10
CA MET A 260 -12.12 32.93 -2.96
C MET A 260 -11.90 34.23 -3.73
N TYR A 261 -11.37 35.25 -3.07
CA TYR A 261 -11.08 36.53 -3.70
C TYR A 261 -9.91 36.47 -4.70
N SER A 262 -8.99 35.52 -4.56
CA SER A 262 -7.87 35.35 -5.49
C SER A 262 -8.29 34.84 -6.87
N TYR A 263 -9.31 33.97 -6.94
CA TYR A 263 -9.77 33.37 -8.20
C TYR A 263 -11.07 33.96 -8.75
N SER A 264 -11.78 34.80 -7.98
CA SER A 264 -13.01 35.48 -8.41
C SER A 264 -12.78 36.98 -8.66
N ARG A 265 -13.47 37.54 -9.66
CA ARG A 265 -13.43 38.97 -9.99
C ARG A 265 -14.82 39.59 -9.76
N PRO A 266 -14.93 40.82 -9.23
CA PRO A 266 -16.22 41.50 -9.08
C PRO A 266 -16.85 41.81 -10.45
N LEU A 267 -18.18 41.75 -10.53
CA LEU A 267 -18.89 42.18 -11.72
C LEU A 267 -18.81 43.70 -11.84
N ARG A 268 -18.75 44.19 -13.09
CA ARG A 268 -18.61 45.63 -13.40
C ARG A 268 -19.82 46.46 -12.92
N ILE A 269 -21.00 45.85 -12.90
CA ILE A 269 -22.29 46.48 -12.60
C ILE A 269 -22.64 46.37 -11.10
N ASP A 270 -22.23 45.28 -10.45
CA ASP A 270 -22.49 45.01 -9.04
C ASP A 270 -21.22 44.45 -8.37
N LYS A 271 -20.61 45.25 -7.48
CA LYS A 271 -19.38 44.88 -6.76
C LYS A 271 -19.61 43.77 -5.72
N ALA A 272 -20.86 43.56 -5.28
CA ALA A 272 -21.20 42.52 -4.32
C ALA A 272 -21.21 41.13 -4.97
N ARG A 273 -21.54 41.05 -6.27
CA ARG A 273 -21.50 39.81 -7.04
C ARG A 273 -20.10 39.62 -7.64
N ARG A 274 -19.56 38.42 -7.50
CA ARG A 274 -18.28 38.02 -8.09
C ARG A 274 -18.46 36.87 -9.06
N ALA A 275 -17.68 36.86 -10.14
CA ALA A 275 -17.68 35.83 -11.16
C ALA A 275 -16.30 35.22 -11.34
N PHE A 276 -16.28 33.97 -11.82
CA PHE A 276 -15.08 33.29 -12.25
C PHE A 276 -14.85 33.57 -13.74
N VAL A 277 -13.65 34.00 -14.11
CA VAL A 277 -13.32 34.36 -15.50
C VAL A 277 -12.70 33.16 -16.19
N VAL A 278 -13.39 32.63 -17.20
CA VAL A 278 -12.89 31.51 -18.02
C VAL A 278 -12.46 32.05 -19.37
N ARG A 279 -11.22 31.76 -19.77
CA ARG A 279 -10.74 32.08 -21.12
C ARG A 279 -11.00 30.89 -22.03
N VAL A 280 -12.00 31.00 -22.90
CA VAL A 280 -12.28 29.98 -23.92
C VAL A 280 -11.43 30.28 -25.15
N LYS A 281 -10.64 29.29 -25.59
CA LYS A 281 -9.93 29.36 -26.87
C LYS A 281 -10.90 28.88 -27.95
N SER A 282 -11.50 29.81 -28.68
CA SER A 282 -12.34 29.52 -29.85
C SER A 282 -11.51 29.68 -31.12
N ASP A 283 -11.43 28.63 -31.94
CA ASP A 283 -10.83 28.70 -33.28
C ASP A 283 -11.74 29.40 -34.30
N LYS A 284 -13.00 29.71 -33.93
CA LYS A 284 -13.94 30.47 -34.75
C LYS A 284 -14.10 31.89 -34.21
N LYS A 285 -13.80 32.88 -35.06
CA LYS A 285 -14.09 34.30 -34.86
C LYS A 285 -15.61 34.49 -34.82
N PHE A 286 -16.06 35.05 -33.70
CA PHE A 286 -17.41 35.57 -33.41
C PHE A 286 -18.57 34.57 -33.42
N GLU A 287 -19.08 34.32 -32.21
CA GLU A 287 -20.51 34.43 -31.94
C GLU A 287 -20.70 34.80 -30.46
N THR A 288 -21.60 35.74 -30.25
CA THR A 288 -22.13 36.36 -29.02
C THR A 288 -22.10 35.50 -27.76
N SER A 289 -21.99 36.17 -26.58
CA SER A 289 -22.05 35.60 -25.22
C SER A 289 -22.96 34.36 -25.13
N LYS A 290 -22.38 33.18 -25.33
CA LYS A 290 -23.05 31.92 -25.02
C LYS A 290 -23.02 31.78 -23.50
N THR A 291 -24.18 31.94 -22.88
CA THR A 291 -24.42 31.40 -21.54
C THR A 291 -24.16 29.91 -21.62
N VAL A 292 -23.08 29.44 -21.00
CA VAL A 292 -22.76 28.02 -20.96
C VAL A 292 -23.69 27.39 -19.91
N GLU A 293 -24.83 26.88 -20.36
CA GLU A 293 -25.65 26.01 -19.51
C GLU A 293 -24.92 24.68 -19.33
N PHE A 294 -24.49 24.40 -18.10
CA PHE A 294 -24.07 23.06 -17.75
C PHE A 294 -25.29 22.14 -17.87
N SER A 295 -25.26 21.21 -18.81
CA SER A 295 -26.26 20.15 -18.90
C SER A 295 -26.33 19.43 -17.55
N GLN A 296 -27.41 19.69 -16.79
CA GLN A 296 -27.74 18.99 -15.56
C GLN A 296 -28.03 17.54 -15.92
N LYS A 297 -27.00 16.69 -15.95
CA LYS A 297 -27.22 15.25 -15.83
C LYS A 297 -27.81 15.00 -14.46
N LYS A 298 -29.04 14.52 -14.49
CA LYS A 298 -30.00 14.11 -13.46
C LYS A 298 -29.38 13.36 -12.26
N HIS A 299 -28.54 14.00 -11.46
CA HIS A 299 -28.31 13.68 -10.06
C HIS A 299 -28.03 14.97 -9.29
N SER A 300 -29.01 15.31 -8.46
CA SER A 300 -29.17 16.53 -7.67
C SER A 300 -27.92 16.97 -6.92
N ILE A 301 -27.37 18.10 -7.35
CA ILE A 301 -26.72 19.08 -6.46
C ILE A 301 -27.51 20.37 -6.65
N HIS A 302 -28.34 20.73 -5.67
CA HIS A 302 -29.02 22.03 -5.64
C HIS A 302 -27.96 23.12 -5.49
N LEU A 303 -27.51 23.68 -6.61
CA LEU A 303 -26.89 25.00 -6.63
C LEU A 303 -28.01 26.03 -6.44
N SER A 304 -27.76 27.01 -5.56
CA SER A 304 -28.66 28.13 -5.30
C SER A 304 -29.06 28.81 -6.63
N PRO A 305 -30.34 29.19 -6.82
CA PRO A 305 -30.88 29.70 -8.10
C PRO A 305 -30.31 31.07 -8.55
N SER A 306 -29.22 31.54 -7.95
CA SER A 306 -28.64 32.87 -8.17
C SER A 306 -27.25 32.86 -8.85
N SER A 307 -26.73 31.70 -9.27
CA SER A 307 -25.47 31.62 -10.01
C SER A 307 -25.68 31.82 -11.52
N HIS A 308 -25.75 33.08 -11.97
CA HIS A 308 -25.70 33.44 -13.39
C HIS A 308 -24.26 33.72 -13.84
N LEU A 309 -23.81 33.02 -14.89
CA LEU A 309 -22.47 33.17 -15.48
C LEU A 309 -22.49 34.27 -16.56
N HIS A 310 -21.96 35.45 -16.26
CA HIS A 310 -21.80 36.52 -17.26
C HIS A 310 -20.43 36.44 -17.94
N MET A 311 -20.42 36.13 -19.24
CA MET A 311 -19.24 36.23 -20.10
C MET A 311 -19.22 37.63 -20.73
N VAL A 312 -18.22 38.44 -20.39
CA VAL A 312 -17.97 39.75 -21.02
C VAL A 312 -16.84 39.57 -22.02
N GLY A 313 -17.15 39.67 -23.31
CA GLY A 313 -16.14 39.80 -24.36
C GLY A 313 -15.51 41.18 -24.29
N LEU A 314 -14.18 41.24 -24.14
CA LEU A 314 -13.43 42.48 -24.31
C LEU A 314 -13.24 42.74 -25.81
N PRO A 315 -13.74 43.86 -26.38
CA PRO A 315 -13.27 44.32 -27.68
C PRO A 315 -11.81 44.77 -27.53
N ARG A 316 -11.00 44.47 -28.55
CA ARG A 316 -9.63 44.97 -28.69
C ARG A 316 -9.63 46.48 -28.88
#